data_AF-A0A2G9ZKB3-F1
#
_entry.id   AF-A0A2G9ZKB3-F1
#
_cell.length_a   1.000
_cell.length_b   1.000
_cell.length_c   1.000
_cell.angle_alpha   90.00
_cell.angle_beta   90.00
_cell.angle_gamma   90.00
#
_symmetry.space_group_name_H-M   'P 1'
#
loop_
_entity.id
_entity.type
_entity.pdbx_description
1 polymer ?
#
loop_
_entity_poly.entity_id
_entity_poly.type
_entity_poly.pdbx_seq_one_letter_code
_entity_poly.pdbx_strand_id
1 'polypeptide(L)'
;MFYRIIILVGLILVCAAGQISLLGGLPWAVSLLNLPLLLLLFLILTSENYIYLWLAWTAGFCLDAVSFLPFGLYSTTYLASALAGQVLLKHFFTNRSLYTFAVLGALTILFFNLFFFLLRNFISLALENFQFFLAPVFWLELGLSAIVNGLAMVVVFYGYHFFPSRFSAAGRKKAIF
;
A
#
# COMPACT_ATOMS: atom_id res chain seq x y z
N MET A 1 0.21 24.11 -3.28
CA MET A 1 1.14 22.98 -3.00
C MET A 1 0.98 22.46 -1.56
N PHE A 2 1.09 23.31 -0.54
CA PHE A 2 0.94 22.91 0.88
C PHE A 2 -0.40 22.23 1.21
N TYR A 3 -1.53 22.78 0.75
CA TYR A 3 -2.86 22.19 0.99
C TYR A 3 -2.96 20.73 0.51
N ARG A 4 -2.33 20.40 -0.62
CA ARG A 4 -2.33 19.04 -1.19
C ARG A 4 -1.58 18.07 -0.27
N ILE A 5 -0.45 18.50 0.30
CA ILE A 5 0.33 17.70 1.24
C ILE A 5 -0.48 17.45 2.52
N ILE A 6 -1.11 18.50 3.06
CA ILE A 6 -1.95 18.38 4.27
C ILE A 6 -3.09 17.37 4.05
N ILE A 7 -3.77 17.42 2.90
CA ILE A 7 -4.83 16.46 2.56
C ILE A 7 -4.28 15.03 2.47
N LEU A 8 -3.12 14.83 1.82
CA LEU A 8 -2.52 13.50 1.69
C LEU A 8 -2.06 12.94 3.05
N VAL A 9 -1.52 13.79 3.92
CA VAL A 9 -1.16 13.42 5.30
C VAL A 9 -2.42 13.07 6.11
N GLY A 10 -3.49 13.86 6.01
CA GLY A 10 -4.77 13.53 6.63
C GLY A 10 -5.31 12.18 6.13
N LEU A 11 -5.23 11.93 4.82
CA LEU A 11 -5.70 10.69 4.22
C LEU A 11 -4.91 9.46 4.71
N ILE A 12 -3.57 9.54 4.79
CA ILE A 12 -2.76 8.42 5.28
C ILE A 12 -3.03 8.14 6.76
N LEU A 13 -3.28 9.18 7.56
CA LEU A 13 -3.68 9.02 8.97
C LEU A 13 -5.04 8.33 9.09
N VAL A 14 -6.02 8.69 8.27
CA VAL A 14 -7.33 8.01 8.22
C VAL A 14 -7.16 6.56 7.80
N CYS A 15 -6.33 6.26 6.80
CA CYS A 15 -6.03 4.89 6.39
C CYS A 15 -5.34 4.09 7.52
N ALA A 16 -4.38 4.68 8.23
CA ALA A 16 -3.70 4.02 9.34
C ALA A 16 -4.66 3.77 10.53
N ALA A 17 -5.49 4.75 10.89
CA ALA A 17 -6.52 4.60 11.92
C ALA A 17 -7.58 3.56 11.52
N GLY A 18 -8.00 3.55 10.24
CA GLY A 18 -8.92 2.55 9.68
C GLY A 18 -8.32 1.15 9.66
N GLN A 19 -7.02 1.02 9.40
CA GLN A 19 -6.30 -0.25 9.49
C GLN A 19 -6.41 -0.85 10.88
N ILE A 20 -6.21 -0.05 11.93
CA ILE A 20 -6.21 -0.53 13.30
C ILE A 20 -7.64 -0.81 13.79
N SER A 21 -8.56 0.12 13.55
CA SER A 21 -9.93 0.07 14.10
C SER A 21 -10.89 -0.83 13.33
N LEU A 22 -10.86 -0.79 11.99
CA LEU A 22 -11.81 -1.54 11.17
C LEU A 22 -11.30 -2.95 10.88
N LEU A 23 -10.05 -3.06 10.39
CA LEU A 23 -9.53 -4.34 9.94
C LEU A 23 -9.11 -5.26 11.08
N GLY A 24 -8.81 -4.72 12.27
CA GLY A 24 -8.47 -5.52 13.45
C GLY A 24 -9.61 -6.41 13.98
N GLY A 25 -10.87 -6.06 13.71
CA GLY A 25 -12.05 -6.83 14.16
C GLY A 25 -12.71 -7.69 13.07
N LEU A 26 -12.19 -7.67 11.85
CA LEU A 26 -12.79 -8.36 10.71
C LEU A 26 -12.29 -9.81 10.58
N PRO A 27 -13.00 -10.68 9.82
CA PRO A 27 -12.56 -12.05 9.58
C PRO A 27 -11.13 -12.09 9.03
N TRP A 28 -10.41 -13.16 9.37
CA TRP A 28 -8.97 -13.33 9.12
C TRP A 28 -8.52 -13.01 7.68
N ALA A 29 -9.34 -13.31 6.67
CA ALA A 29 -8.99 -13.03 5.28
C ALA A 29 -9.01 -11.52 4.98
N VAL A 30 -9.96 -10.78 5.54
CA VAL A 30 -10.12 -9.33 5.32
C VAL A 30 -9.13 -8.54 6.15
N SER A 31 -8.75 -9.03 7.33
CA SER A 31 -7.72 -8.39 8.17
C SER A 31 -6.33 -8.35 7.52
N LEU A 32 -6.09 -9.15 6.47
CA LEU A 32 -4.84 -9.11 5.67
C LEU A 32 -4.76 -7.91 4.72
N LEU A 33 -5.85 -7.15 4.56
CA LEU A 33 -5.86 -5.95 3.74
C LEU A 33 -4.99 -4.88 4.41
N ASN A 34 -4.22 -4.14 3.59
CA ASN A 34 -3.31 -3.11 4.06
C ASN A 34 -3.69 -1.76 3.41
N LEU A 35 -4.54 -1.00 4.08
CA LEU A 35 -5.07 0.27 3.58
C LEU A 35 -3.98 1.31 3.31
N PRO A 36 -2.99 1.54 4.20
CA PRO A 36 -1.91 2.47 3.91
C PRO A 36 -1.09 2.07 2.68
N LEU A 37 -0.82 0.78 2.49
CA LEU A 37 -0.06 0.30 1.33
C LEU A 37 -0.85 0.46 0.02
N LEU A 38 -2.15 0.18 0.03
CA LEU A 38 -3.04 0.41 -1.12
C LEU A 38 -3.04 1.88 -1.56
N LEU A 39 -3.17 2.79 -0.59
CA LEU A 39 -3.11 4.22 -0.86
C LEU A 39 -1.74 4.61 -1.42
N LEU A 40 -0.67 4.10 -0.83
CA LEU A 40 0.69 4.38 -1.26
C LEU A 40 0.95 3.90 -2.69
N LEU A 41 0.48 2.71 -3.04
CA LEU A 41 0.57 2.17 -4.40
C LEU A 41 -0.20 3.02 -5.41
N PHE A 42 -1.39 3.49 -5.04
CA PHE A 42 -2.15 4.44 -5.84
C PHE A 42 -1.39 5.76 -6.04
N LEU A 43 -0.70 6.26 -5.01
CA LEU A 43 0.12 7.46 -5.10
C LEU A 43 1.38 7.25 -5.95
N ILE A 44 2.02 6.08 -5.89
CA ILE A 44 3.17 5.76 -6.75
C ILE A 44 2.75 5.79 -8.23
N LEU A 45 1.55 5.30 -8.56
CA LEU A 45 1.07 5.30 -9.94
C LEU A 45 0.71 6.72 -10.43
N THR A 46 0.11 7.53 -9.56
CA THR A 46 -0.50 8.82 -9.96
C THR A 46 0.40 10.03 -9.73
N SER A 47 1.36 9.95 -8.81
CA SER A 47 2.26 11.06 -8.46
C SER A 47 3.62 10.88 -9.11
N GLU A 48 4.07 11.90 -9.84
CA GLU A 48 5.41 11.94 -10.41
C GLU A 48 6.46 12.41 -9.38
N ASN A 49 6.02 13.03 -8.30
CA ASN A 49 6.87 13.58 -7.25
C ASN A 49 7.17 12.55 -6.15
N TYR A 50 8.32 12.69 -5.51
CA TYR A 50 8.80 11.91 -4.34
C TYR A 50 7.95 12.06 -3.06
N ILE A 51 6.77 12.68 -3.13
CA ILE A 51 5.86 12.89 -1.97
C ILE A 51 5.41 11.54 -1.39
N TYR A 52 5.24 10.50 -2.21
CA TYR A 52 4.85 9.17 -1.74
C TYR A 52 5.91 8.55 -0.80
N LEU A 53 7.19 8.93 -0.89
CA LEU A 53 8.23 8.45 0.04
C LEU A 53 8.03 9.02 1.45
N TRP A 54 7.75 10.31 1.54
CA TRP A 54 7.43 10.95 2.83
C TRP A 54 6.17 10.36 3.44
N LEU A 55 5.13 10.13 2.62
CA LEU A 55 3.89 9.50 3.09
C LEU A 55 4.10 8.04 3.49
N ALA A 56 4.97 7.29 2.80
CA ALA A 56 5.36 5.94 3.19
C ALA A 56 5.99 5.91 4.58
N TRP A 57 6.92 6.82 4.81
CA TRP A 57 7.56 6.96 6.11
C TRP A 57 6.56 7.37 7.19
N THR A 58 5.70 8.36 6.94
CA THR A 58 4.65 8.78 7.89
C THR A 58 3.65 7.65 8.18
N ALA A 59 3.22 6.89 7.17
CA ALA A 59 2.33 5.75 7.35
C ALA A 59 2.92 4.72 8.30
N GLY A 60 4.17 4.33 8.04
CA GLY A 60 4.88 3.38 8.88
C GLY A 60 5.13 3.93 10.28
N PHE A 61 5.48 5.21 10.42
CA PHE A 61 5.69 5.86 11.71
C PHE A 61 4.42 5.84 12.56
N CYS A 62 3.26 6.12 11.96
CA CYS A 62 1.98 6.05 12.66
C CYS A 62 1.66 4.63 13.15
N LEU A 63 1.98 3.61 12.35
CA LEU A 63 1.78 2.22 12.76
C LEU A 63 2.81 1.79 13.82
N ASP A 64 4.06 2.22 13.70
CA ASP A 64 5.11 1.99 14.70
C ASP A 64 4.70 2.57 16.06
N ALA A 65 4.11 3.76 16.09
CA ALA A 65 3.68 4.44 17.32
C ALA A 65 2.57 3.70 18.09
N VAL A 66 1.79 2.84 17.42
CA VAL A 66 0.68 2.09 18.03
C VAL A 66 1.02 0.60 18.19
N SER A 67 2.07 0.11 17.52
CA SER A 67 2.44 -1.30 17.55
C SER A 67 3.34 -1.65 18.74
N PHE A 68 3.26 -2.88 19.23
CA PHE A 68 4.19 -3.44 20.20
C PHE A 68 5.49 -3.97 19.56
N LEU A 69 5.69 -3.76 18.26
CA LEU A 69 6.90 -4.18 17.57
C LEU A 69 8.02 -3.15 17.77
N PRO A 70 9.29 -3.53 17.54
CA PRO A 70 10.41 -2.59 17.58
C PRO A 70 10.14 -1.36 16.70
N PHE A 71 10.34 -0.18 17.29
CA PHE A 71 10.07 1.08 16.61
C PHE A 71 10.91 1.21 15.33
N GLY A 72 10.26 1.63 14.23
CA GLY A 72 10.88 1.80 12.92
C GLY A 72 10.70 0.61 11.98
N LEU A 73 10.16 -0.53 12.46
CA LEU A 73 9.95 -1.72 11.63
C LEU A 73 8.95 -1.42 10.50
N TYR A 74 7.79 -0.85 10.81
CA TYR A 74 6.83 -0.46 9.77
C TYR A 74 7.38 0.68 8.91
N SER A 75 7.94 1.74 9.49
CA SER A 75 8.53 2.88 8.76
C SER A 75 9.52 2.42 7.69
N THR A 76 10.43 1.51 8.05
CA THR A 76 11.46 1.00 7.15
C THR A 76 10.84 0.12 6.08
N THR A 77 9.87 -0.72 6.44
CA THR A 77 9.19 -1.62 5.51
C THR A 77 8.38 -0.87 4.46
N TYR A 78 7.58 0.12 4.86
CA TYR A 78 6.80 0.94 3.94
C TYR A 78 7.71 1.74 3.01
N LEU A 79 8.78 2.34 3.52
CA LEU A 79 9.73 3.11 2.72
C LEU A 79 10.46 2.22 1.70
N ALA A 80 10.94 1.05 2.12
CA ALA A 80 11.57 0.08 1.23
C ALA A 80 10.60 -0.40 0.14
N SER A 81 9.35 -0.68 0.50
CA SER A 81 8.31 -1.10 -0.44
C SER A 81 7.95 0.00 -1.42
N ALA A 82 7.91 1.26 -0.97
CA ALA A 82 7.66 2.40 -1.84
C ALA A 82 8.77 2.58 -2.88
N LEU A 83 10.03 2.42 -2.46
CA LEU A 83 11.19 2.45 -3.36
C LEU A 83 11.15 1.29 -4.35
N ALA A 84 10.89 0.07 -3.88
CA ALA A 84 10.76 -1.11 -4.73
C ALA A 84 9.65 -0.94 -5.78
N GLY A 85 8.47 -0.47 -5.36
CA GLY A 85 7.36 -0.16 -6.26
C GLY A 85 7.71 0.91 -7.30
N GLN A 86 8.44 1.95 -6.91
CA GLN A 86 8.90 2.95 -7.87
C GLN A 86 9.92 2.38 -8.87
N VAL A 87 10.88 1.58 -8.41
CA VAL A 87 11.88 0.93 -9.28
C VAL A 87 11.18 0.02 -10.27
N LEU A 88 10.23 -0.80 -9.81
CA LEU A 88 9.40 -1.67 -10.65
C LEU A 88 8.64 -0.84 -11.69
N LEU A 89 7.97 0.23 -11.25
CA LEU A 89 7.20 1.10 -12.14
C LEU A 89 8.08 1.70 -13.25
N LYS A 90 9.24 2.25 -12.89
CA LYS A 90 10.12 2.95 -13.84
C LYS A 90 10.80 2.01 -14.85
N HIS A 91 11.19 0.80 -14.43
CA HIS A 91 12.02 -0.07 -15.27
C HIS A 91 11.22 -1.15 -16.02
N PHE A 92 10.11 -1.63 -15.45
CA PHE A 92 9.37 -2.77 -16.01
C PHE A 92 7.98 -2.39 -16.56
N PHE A 93 7.45 -1.24 -16.15
CA PHE A 93 6.03 -0.93 -16.28
C PHE A 93 5.81 0.47 -16.89
N THR A 94 6.25 0.64 -18.14
CA THR A 94 6.11 1.89 -18.89
C THR A 94 4.66 2.29 -19.18
N ASN A 95 3.75 1.32 -19.33
CA ASN A 95 2.34 1.57 -19.62
C ASN A 95 1.53 1.69 -18.33
N ARG A 96 0.80 2.79 -18.12
CA ARG A 96 -0.11 2.98 -16.97
C ARG A 96 -1.48 2.32 -17.20
N SER A 97 -1.49 0.98 -17.37
CA SER A 97 -2.70 0.19 -17.57
C SER A 97 -3.20 -0.46 -16.26
N LEU A 98 -4.44 -0.97 -16.26
CA LEU A 98 -4.99 -1.73 -15.13
C LEU A 98 -4.13 -2.96 -14.79
N TYR A 99 -3.68 -3.68 -15.82
CA TYR A 99 -2.82 -4.85 -15.66
C TYR A 99 -1.51 -4.48 -14.96
N THR A 100 -0.90 -3.37 -15.40
CA THR A 100 0.29 -2.83 -14.78
C THR A 100 0.06 -2.52 -13.31
N PHE A 101 -1.06 -1.88 -12.97
CA PHE A 101 -1.39 -1.52 -11.59
C PHE A 101 -1.60 -2.76 -10.71
N ALA A 102 -2.31 -3.77 -11.21
CA ALA A 102 -2.55 -5.01 -10.49
C ALA A 102 -1.24 -5.79 -10.24
N VAL A 103 -0.40 -5.93 -11.27
CA VAL A 103 0.89 -6.65 -11.15
C VAL A 103 1.87 -5.87 -10.27
N LEU A 104 1.99 -4.56 -10.46
CA LEU A 104 2.83 -3.70 -9.61
C LEU A 104 2.38 -3.77 -8.15
N GLY A 105 1.07 -3.70 -7.92
CA GLY A 105 0.47 -3.88 -6.60
C GLY A 105 0.89 -5.20 -5.99
N ALA A 106 0.58 -6.31 -6.67
CA ALA A 106 0.89 -7.66 -6.19
C ALA A 106 2.39 -7.83 -5.85
N LEU A 107 3.29 -7.41 -6.75
CA LEU A 107 4.74 -7.49 -6.50
C LEU A 107 5.18 -6.63 -5.32
N THR A 108 4.63 -5.41 -5.18
CA THR A 108 4.99 -4.53 -4.07
C THR A 108 4.45 -5.05 -2.73
N ILE A 109 3.27 -5.67 -2.72
CA ILE A 109 2.69 -6.31 -1.53
C ILE A 109 3.50 -7.54 -1.12
N LEU A 110 3.89 -8.37 -2.10
CA LEU A 110 4.79 -9.49 -1.85
C LEU A 110 6.11 -9.01 -1.26
N PHE A 111 6.72 -7.98 -1.86
CA PHE A 111 7.94 -7.38 -1.34
C PHE A 111 7.76 -6.82 0.08
N PHE A 112 6.67 -6.08 0.33
CA PHE A 112 6.34 -5.54 1.65
C PHE A 112 6.29 -6.65 2.71
N ASN A 113 5.49 -7.69 2.46
CA ASN A 113 5.32 -8.78 3.42
C ASN A 113 6.64 -9.54 3.62
N LEU A 114 7.33 -9.92 2.54
CA LEU A 114 8.62 -10.60 2.64
C LEU A 114 9.63 -9.78 3.43
N PHE A 115 9.76 -8.49 3.14
CA PHE A 115 10.70 -7.61 3.81
C PHE A 115 10.31 -7.36 5.28
N PHE A 116 9.02 -7.19 5.57
CA PHE A 116 8.49 -7.09 6.93
C PHE A 116 8.85 -8.32 7.76
N PHE A 117 8.57 -9.51 7.22
CA PHE A 117 8.87 -10.78 7.87
C PHE A 117 10.37 -10.95 8.04
N LEU A 118 11.19 -10.61 7.05
CA LEU A 118 12.64 -10.67 7.17
C LEU A 118 13.17 -9.75 8.26
N LEU A 119 12.72 -8.50 8.33
CA LEU A 119 13.13 -7.56 9.38
C LEU A 119 12.67 -8.01 10.76
N ARG A 120 11.40 -8.41 10.89
CA ARG A 120 10.85 -8.94 12.15
C ARG A 120 11.66 -10.12 12.64
N ASN A 121 11.94 -11.08 11.75
CA ASN A 121 12.70 -12.27 12.11
C ASN A 121 14.17 -11.93 12.36
N PHE A 122 14.78 -11.02 11.61
CA PHE A 122 16.16 -10.59 11.86
C PHE A 122 16.31 -10.00 13.27
N ILE A 123 15.34 -9.19 13.71
CA ILE A 123 15.31 -8.65 15.07
C ILE A 123 15.06 -9.76 16.10
N SER A 124 14.19 -10.73 15.80
CA SER A 124 13.93 -11.86 16.70
C SER A 124 14.99 -12.97 16.64
N LEU A 125 15.88 -12.98 15.64
CA LEU A 125 16.95 -13.97 15.47
C LEU A 125 18.11 -13.77 16.44
N ALA A 126 18.10 -12.66 17.19
CA ALA A 126 18.75 -12.61 18.48
C ALA A 126 18.22 -13.68 19.47
N LEU A 127 17.13 -14.42 19.15
CA LEU A 127 16.38 -15.31 20.04
C LEU A 127 15.91 -16.65 19.38
N GLU A 128 16.70 -17.27 18.49
CA GLU A 128 16.71 -18.76 18.21
C GLU A 128 15.88 -19.42 17.07
N ASN A 129 15.08 -18.79 16.20
CA ASN A 129 14.25 -19.56 15.23
C ASN A 129 14.23 -19.08 13.76
N PHE A 130 15.13 -19.61 12.91
CA PHE A 130 15.19 -19.32 11.45
C PHE A 130 14.21 -20.15 10.59
N GLN A 131 13.45 -21.08 11.16
CA GLN A 131 12.63 -22.05 10.39
C GLN A 131 11.35 -21.47 9.77
N PHE A 132 11.09 -20.17 9.91
CA PHE A 132 9.83 -19.56 9.47
C PHE A 132 9.57 -19.67 7.95
N PHE A 133 10.62 -19.68 7.11
CA PHE A 133 10.47 -19.80 5.65
C PHE A 133 9.95 -21.17 5.21
N LEU A 134 10.11 -22.20 6.07
CA LEU A 134 9.62 -23.54 5.83
C LEU A 134 8.19 -23.75 6.35
N ALA A 135 7.63 -22.79 7.09
CA ALA A 135 6.28 -22.90 7.62
C ALA A 135 5.25 -22.74 6.49
N PRO A 136 4.36 -23.72 6.25
CA PRO A 136 3.33 -23.63 5.21
C PRO A 136 2.38 -22.44 5.42
N VAL A 137 2.12 -22.08 6.69
CA VAL A 137 1.26 -20.95 7.07
C VAL A 137 1.79 -19.62 6.53
N PHE A 138 3.11 -19.42 6.52
CA PHE A 138 3.72 -18.21 6.00
C PHE A 138 3.41 -18.00 4.52
N TRP A 139 3.56 -19.04 3.70
CA TRP A 139 3.27 -18.97 2.27
C TRP A 139 1.78 -18.74 1.97
N LEU A 140 0.92 -19.34 2.80
CA LEU A 140 -0.53 -19.15 2.70
C LEU A 140 -0.93 -17.72 3.05
N GLU A 141 -0.42 -17.15 4.14
CA GLU A 141 -0.67 -15.74 4.52
C GLU A 141 -0.13 -14.76 3.47
N LEU A 142 1.08 -15.01 2.97
CA LEU A 142 1.70 -14.20 1.92
C LEU A 142 0.86 -14.21 0.63
N GLY A 143 0.44 -15.40 0.18
CA GLY A 143 -0.39 -15.57 -1.01
C GLY A 143 -1.76 -14.91 -0.86
N LEU A 144 -2.42 -15.10 0.29
CA LEU A 144 -3.72 -14.49 0.55
C LEU A 144 -3.65 -12.98 0.70
N SER A 145 -2.62 -12.46 1.37
CA SER A 145 -2.38 -11.02 1.45
C SER A 145 -2.21 -10.42 0.06
N ALA A 146 -1.44 -11.06 -0.83
CA ALA A 146 -1.28 -10.62 -2.21
C ALA A 146 -2.61 -10.64 -3.00
N ILE A 147 -3.42 -11.69 -2.84
CA ILE A 147 -4.73 -11.79 -3.50
C ILE A 147 -5.70 -10.72 -2.99
N VAL A 148 -5.88 -10.60 -1.68
CA VAL A 148 -6.85 -9.68 -1.06
C VAL A 148 -6.50 -8.23 -1.40
N ASN A 149 -5.23 -7.85 -1.25
CA ASN A 149 -4.79 -6.51 -1.60
C ASN A 149 -4.81 -6.28 -3.12
N GLY A 150 -4.48 -7.29 -3.93
CA GLY A 150 -4.61 -7.22 -5.39
C GLY A 150 -6.05 -6.97 -5.85
N LEU A 151 -7.03 -7.66 -5.25
CA LEU A 151 -8.44 -7.42 -5.50
C LEU A 151 -8.87 -6.01 -5.06
N ALA A 152 -8.43 -5.56 -3.89
CA ALA A 152 -8.70 -4.20 -3.41
C ALA A 152 -8.11 -3.14 -4.36
N MET A 153 -6.92 -3.35 -4.91
CA MET A 153 -6.33 -2.49 -5.94
C MET A 153 -7.21 -2.40 -7.19
N VAL A 154 -7.72 -3.54 -7.68
CA VAL A 154 -8.62 -3.55 -8.84
C VAL A 154 -9.86 -2.71 -8.56
N VAL A 155 -10.47 -2.85 -7.37
CA VAL A 155 -11.63 -2.05 -6.96
C VAL A 155 -11.30 -0.55 -6.92
N VAL A 156 -10.18 -0.17 -6.29
CA VAL A 156 -9.73 1.23 -6.22
C VAL A 156 -9.51 1.82 -7.62
N PHE A 157 -8.87 1.05 -8.51
CA PHE A 157 -8.61 1.47 -9.88
C PHE A 157 -9.91 1.68 -10.68
N TYR A 158 -10.85 0.73 -10.60
CA TYR A 158 -12.15 0.87 -11.27
C TYR A 158 -12.93 2.07 -10.73
N GLY A 159 -12.92 2.28 -9.41
CA GLY A 159 -13.50 3.47 -8.79
C GLY A 159 -12.89 4.74 -9.40
N TYR A 160 -11.57 4.84 -9.39
CA TYR A 160 -10.85 5.99 -9.95
C TYR A 160 -11.16 6.23 -11.43
N HIS A 161 -11.29 5.20 -12.27
CA HIS A 161 -11.59 5.36 -13.68
C HIS A 161 -13.05 5.77 -13.95
N PHE A 162 -13.98 5.32 -13.10
CA PHE A 162 -15.42 5.55 -13.32
C PHE A 162 -15.87 6.97 -12.93
N PHE A 163 -15.36 7.51 -11.80
CA PHE A 163 -15.80 8.82 -11.28
C PHE A 163 -15.57 10.02 -12.22
N PRO A 164 -14.43 10.18 -12.92
CA PRO A 164 -14.15 11.35 -13.76
C PRO A 164 -15.09 11.50 -14.95
N SER A 165 -15.60 10.39 -15.49
CA SER A 165 -16.45 10.39 -16.69
C SER A 165 -17.82 11.06 -16.43
N ARG A 166 -18.35 10.99 -15.21
CA ARG A 166 -19.68 11.49 -14.88
C ARG A 166 -19.71 12.98 -14.57
N PHE A 167 -18.63 13.55 -14.05
CA PHE A 167 -18.57 14.99 -13.74
C PHE A 167 -18.14 15.85 -14.93
N SER A 168 -17.38 15.31 -15.90
CA SER A 168 -17.03 16.04 -17.13
C SER A 168 -18.22 16.19 -18.09
N ALA A 169 -19.16 15.23 -18.11
CA ALA A 169 -20.35 15.29 -18.95
C ALA A 169 -21.35 16.38 -18.54
N ALA A 170 -21.37 16.78 -17.27
CA ALA A 170 -22.24 17.86 -16.77
C ALA A 170 -21.73 19.28 -17.12
N GLY A 171 -20.46 19.43 -17.52
CA GLY A 171 -19.85 20.71 -17.89
C GLY A 171 -19.77 21.02 -19.39
N ARG A 172 -20.10 20.05 -20.28
CA ARG A 172 -20.07 20.25 -21.74
C ARG A 172 -21.45 20.52 -22.38
N LYS A 173 -22.33 21.22 -21.67
CA LYS A 173 -23.52 21.85 -22.28
C LYS A 173 -23.44 23.37 -22.08
N LYS A 174 -22.87 24.06 -23.07
CA LYS A 174 -23.02 25.50 -23.45
C LYS A 174 -21.67 26.11 -23.87
N ALA A 175 -21.27 25.78 -25.10
CA ALA A 175 -20.49 26.65 -25.96
C ALA A 175 -20.81 26.24 -27.41
N ILE A 176 -22.07 26.43 -27.78
CA ILE A 176 -22.50 26.61 -29.16
C ILE A 176 -23.07 28.03 -29.16
N PHE A 177 -22.64 28.80 -30.16
CA PHE A 177 -22.73 30.26 -30.35
C PHE A 177 -21.55 31.04 -29.78
#